data_AF-A0A923HXC6-F1
#
_entry.id   AF-A0A923HXC6-F1
#
_cell.length_a   1.000
_cell.length_b   1.000
_cell.length_c   1.000
_cell.angle_alpha   90.00
_cell.angle_beta   90.00
_cell.angle_gamma   90.00
#
_symmetry.space_group_name_H-M   'P 1'
#
loop_
_entity.id
_entity.type
_entity.pdbx_description
1 polymer ?
#
loop_
_entity_poly.entity_id
_entity_poly.type
_entity_poly.pdbx_seq_one_letter_code
_entity_poly.pdbx_strand_id
1 'polypeptide(L)'
;MKIKEKKGKQIMKKFTTWKISASALSIIMILSMFFSTGVFAAAGQTETATTGNNSIETSSSAEIGVQYRGHIENYGDTPSSIGPNLNYLTGPDELGTRGQSLRLEGVAIKLTGDVPAGASITYQVHVQDKGWMDPVKDGVFTGTTGQSLRIEAIKINLEGLSGYDVYYRGHVQDKGDVPSTNGDWTWVKNGAELGTTGESLRLEALEIKIVKTNNYVALGDSITYGMSAAPGSDYVDLFYNNLSSISGNEDISLVNQGIPGEKSSDLLYQLQNDPTTIKALGKASTVSISIGSNNLLSPVITTLATAFNLDPTSENFATELAAALADPNNQTTIAAAMPEIQTNLTAGAQQFATDWPQIVATIRTLAPQADIYVSTLYDPLNSQDPLYQVFDPVIQGINGVIMTPGTGYKVADVYTAFKNYQGVSPLVNWYTSNLDPHPTTLGHSVIYQCLLNAQTY
;
A
#
# COMPACT_ATOMS: atom_id res chain seq x y z
N MET A 1 41.76 59.55 3.32
CA MET A 1 40.37 59.72 2.83
C MET A 1 40.24 59.07 1.47
N LYS A 2 39.60 57.89 1.39
CA LYS A 2 38.75 57.42 0.26
C LYS A 2 38.43 55.93 0.46
N ILE A 3 37.19 55.71 0.88
CA ILE A 3 36.50 54.43 1.02
C ILE A 3 36.13 53.96 -0.39
N LYS A 4 36.36 52.68 -0.70
CA LYS A 4 35.88 52.03 -1.93
C LYS A 4 34.45 51.54 -1.71
N GLU A 5 33.48 52.19 -2.35
CA GLU A 5 32.11 51.68 -2.52
C GLU A 5 32.10 50.51 -3.52
N LYS A 6 31.55 49.37 -3.08
CA LYS A 6 31.12 48.29 -3.99
C LYS A 6 29.70 48.61 -4.48
N LYS A 7 29.55 48.90 -5.77
CA LYS A 7 28.24 48.93 -6.44
C LYS A 7 27.69 47.51 -6.58
N GLY A 8 26.56 47.24 -5.93
CA GLY A 8 25.75 46.05 -6.16
C GLY A 8 25.07 46.11 -7.53
N LYS A 9 25.18 45.03 -8.31
CA LYS A 9 24.40 44.80 -9.53
C LYS A 9 23.00 44.34 -9.14
N GLN A 10 22.01 45.21 -9.29
CA GLN A 10 20.60 44.82 -9.34
C GLN A 10 20.37 44.07 -10.66
N ILE A 11 20.15 42.76 -10.59
CA ILE A 11 19.65 41.97 -11.72
C ILE A 11 18.13 42.11 -11.69
N MET A 12 17.60 43.05 -12.49
CA MET A 12 16.17 43.08 -12.82
C MET A 12 15.85 41.81 -13.62
N LYS A 13 15.09 40.88 -13.02
CA LYS A 13 14.40 39.82 -13.76
C LYS A 13 13.41 40.52 -14.70
N LYS A 14 13.63 40.40 -16.00
CA LYS A 14 12.63 40.73 -17.02
C LYS A 14 11.46 39.78 -16.80
N PHE A 15 10.39 40.24 -16.15
CA PHE A 15 9.08 39.65 -16.33
C PHE A 15 8.62 40.04 -17.74
N THR A 16 8.75 39.12 -18.68
CA THR A 16 8.07 39.18 -19.97
C THR A 16 6.57 39.17 -19.69
N THR A 17 5.92 40.32 -19.83
CA THR A 17 4.47 40.42 -19.87
C THR A 17 3.97 39.69 -21.10
N TRP A 18 3.37 38.52 -20.88
CA TRP A 18 2.79 37.71 -21.93
C TRP A 18 1.51 38.40 -22.41
N LYS A 19 1.53 38.97 -23.62
CA LYS A 19 0.30 39.35 -24.31
C LYS A 19 -0.35 38.08 -24.81
N ILE A 20 -1.28 37.53 -24.04
CA ILE A 20 -2.22 36.53 -24.55
C ILE A 20 -3.08 37.27 -25.59
N SER A 21 -2.79 37.05 -26.88
CA SER A 21 -3.64 37.54 -27.95
C SER A 21 -4.99 36.83 -27.86
N ALA A 22 -6.07 37.61 -27.82
CA ALA A 22 -7.47 37.21 -27.65
C ALA A 22 -8.06 36.30 -28.77
N SER A 23 -7.21 35.60 -29.53
CA SER A 23 -7.55 34.70 -30.63
C SER A 23 -7.35 33.22 -30.29
N ALA A 24 -7.14 32.87 -29.02
CA ALA A 24 -7.13 31.49 -28.50
C ALA A 24 -8.43 31.14 -27.73
N LEU A 25 -9.48 31.96 -27.86
CA LEU A 25 -10.77 31.77 -27.18
C LEU A 25 -11.73 30.95 -28.04
N SER A 26 -11.39 29.69 -28.25
CA SER A 26 -12.33 28.69 -28.76
C SER A 26 -11.86 27.33 -28.28
N ILE A 27 -12.44 26.89 -27.15
CA ILE A 27 -12.91 25.53 -26.84
C ILE A 27 -13.22 25.53 -25.34
N ILE A 28 -14.48 25.90 -25.11
CA ILE A 28 -15.37 25.58 -24.00
C ILE A 28 -14.91 24.37 -23.19
N MET A 29 -14.62 24.55 -21.89
CA MET A 29 -14.39 23.43 -20.99
C MET A 29 -14.98 23.70 -19.63
N ILE A 30 -15.75 22.71 -19.22
CA ILE A 30 -16.90 22.84 -18.35
C ILE A 30 -16.79 21.69 -17.35
N LEU A 31 -16.72 21.96 -16.05
CA LEU A 31 -16.63 20.92 -15.05
C LEU A 31 -18.03 20.55 -14.54
N SER A 32 -18.45 19.30 -14.78
CA SER A 32 -19.61 18.72 -14.13
C SER A 32 -19.27 17.34 -13.58
N MET A 33 -18.99 17.24 -12.27
CA MET A 33 -19.20 16.05 -11.40
C MET A 33 -18.26 16.12 -10.18
N PHE A 34 -18.61 17.01 -9.25
CA PHE A 34 -18.31 16.78 -7.83
C PHE A 34 -19.68 16.64 -7.16
N PHE A 35 -19.82 15.65 -6.29
CA PHE A 35 -21.02 15.37 -5.49
C PHE A 35 -22.14 14.56 -6.19
N SER A 36 -22.05 13.24 -6.09
CA SER A 36 -23.20 12.42 -5.68
C SER A 36 -22.72 11.12 -5.05
N THR A 37 -22.90 10.98 -3.72
CA THR A 37 -22.82 9.70 -3.02
C THR A 37 -24.14 8.95 -3.21
N GLY A 38 -24.10 7.66 -3.56
CA GLY A 38 -25.32 6.86 -3.74
C GLY A 38 -25.10 5.40 -4.16
N VAL A 39 -25.19 4.51 -3.17
CA VAL A 39 -25.06 3.04 -3.15
C VAL A 39 -26.14 2.29 -3.96
N PHE A 40 -25.83 1.14 -4.59
CA PHE A 40 -26.42 -0.21 -4.33
C PHE A 40 -25.98 -1.30 -5.33
N ALA A 41 -25.76 -2.49 -4.76
CA ALA A 41 -25.30 -3.73 -5.39
C ALA A 41 -26.40 -4.49 -6.17
N ALA A 42 -25.99 -5.31 -7.16
CA ALA A 42 -26.70 -6.51 -7.57
C ALA A 42 -25.76 -7.53 -8.22
N ALA A 43 -25.91 -8.79 -7.82
CA ALA A 43 -25.10 -9.94 -8.17
C ALA A 43 -25.48 -10.61 -9.51
N GLY A 44 -24.58 -11.39 -10.11
CA GLY A 44 -24.95 -12.42 -11.10
C GLY A 44 -23.86 -12.96 -12.03
N GLN A 45 -23.17 -14.02 -11.56
CA GLN A 45 -22.79 -15.27 -12.26
C GLN A 45 -21.77 -15.33 -13.43
N THR A 46 -20.65 -16.00 -13.09
CA THR A 46 -19.92 -17.11 -13.77
C THR A 46 -19.66 -17.09 -15.28
N GLU A 47 -18.38 -17.20 -15.67
CA GLU A 47 -17.86 -18.38 -16.37
C GLU A 47 -16.31 -18.48 -16.37
N THR A 48 -15.86 -19.74 -16.23
CA THR A 48 -14.53 -20.37 -16.36
C THR A 48 -13.72 -20.01 -17.61
N ALA A 49 -12.37 -19.92 -17.51
CA ALA A 49 -11.43 -20.91 -18.07
C ALA A 49 -9.95 -20.44 -18.21
N THR A 50 -9.07 -21.18 -17.52
CA THR A 50 -7.79 -21.77 -17.99
C THR A 50 -6.48 -20.96 -18.05
N THR A 51 -5.57 -21.48 -17.23
CA THR A 51 -4.12 -21.32 -17.00
C THR A 51 -3.17 -21.30 -18.20
N GLY A 52 -2.12 -20.47 -18.08
CA GLY A 52 -0.85 -20.59 -18.79
C GLY A 52 0.29 -19.99 -17.96
N ASN A 53 0.98 -20.85 -17.20
CA ASN A 53 2.05 -20.53 -16.25
C ASN A 53 3.39 -20.35 -16.98
N ASN A 54 4.19 -19.34 -16.63
CA ASN A 54 5.63 -19.26 -16.91
C ASN A 54 6.30 -18.23 -15.98
N SER A 55 6.68 -18.70 -14.79
CA SER A 55 7.48 -18.00 -13.80
C SER A 55 8.96 -17.99 -14.20
N ILE A 56 9.56 -16.80 -14.28
CA ILE A 56 11.01 -16.60 -14.33
C ILE A 56 11.41 -15.97 -13.00
N GLU A 57 12.12 -16.74 -12.17
CA GLU A 57 12.70 -16.31 -10.90
C GLU A 57 13.93 -15.41 -11.14
N THR A 58 13.98 -14.26 -10.47
CA THR A 58 15.18 -13.43 -10.37
C THR A 58 15.50 -13.10 -8.91
N SER A 59 16.51 -13.81 -8.39
CA SER A 59 17.50 -13.43 -7.37
C SER A 59 17.02 -12.70 -6.11
N SER A 60 16.79 -13.48 -5.05
CA SER A 60 16.43 -13.07 -3.68
C SER A 60 17.58 -12.39 -2.91
N SER A 61 17.32 -11.22 -2.33
CA SER A 61 17.86 -10.88 -0.99
C SER A 61 17.44 -11.98 -0.02
N ALA A 62 18.28 -12.37 0.96
CA ALA A 62 17.99 -13.54 1.81
C ALA A 62 16.68 -13.34 2.59
N GLU A 63 15.61 -13.98 2.12
CA GLU A 63 14.27 -13.86 2.66
C GLU A 63 14.25 -14.19 4.14
N ILE A 64 13.45 -13.45 4.92
CA ILE A 64 13.36 -13.65 6.36
C ILE A 64 12.77 -15.04 6.62
N GLY A 65 13.56 -15.89 7.26
CA GLY A 65 13.20 -17.27 7.60
C GLY A 65 13.26 -17.52 9.09
N VAL A 66 13.08 -18.78 9.48
CA VAL A 66 13.21 -19.24 10.87
C VAL A 66 14.10 -20.47 10.94
N GLN A 67 14.86 -20.54 12.02
CA GLN A 67 15.65 -21.71 12.39
C GLN A 67 15.30 -22.14 13.81
N TYR A 68 15.26 -23.45 14.05
CA TYR A 68 14.93 -23.99 15.36
C TYR A 68 15.66 -25.30 15.66
N ARG A 69 15.78 -25.57 16.95
CA ARG A 69 16.28 -26.82 17.51
C ARG A 69 15.49 -27.17 18.75
N GLY A 70 15.58 -28.41 19.21
CA GLY A 70 14.94 -28.84 20.43
C GLY A 70 15.69 -29.94 21.16
N HIS A 71 15.17 -30.33 22.30
CA HIS A 71 15.60 -31.51 23.03
C HIS A 71 14.51 -32.56 22.94
N ILE A 72 14.85 -33.75 22.44
CA ILE A 72 13.90 -34.86 22.26
C ILE A 72 14.27 -35.98 23.21
N GLU A 73 13.28 -36.60 23.83
CA GLU A 73 13.48 -37.76 24.68
C GLU A 73 14.35 -38.83 23.99
N ASN A 74 15.35 -39.35 24.69
CA ASN A 74 16.31 -40.37 24.24
C ASN A 74 17.23 -39.99 23.05
N TYR A 75 16.96 -38.89 22.35
CA TYR A 75 17.80 -38.37 21.27
C TYR A 75 18.71 -37.22 21.73
N GLY A 76 18.24 -36.43 22.69
CA GLY A 76 18.92 -35.23 23.15
C GLY A 76 18.71 -34.04 22.22
N ASP A 77 19.71 -33.15 22.18
CA ASP A 77 19.67 -31.93 21.37
C ASP A 77 19.63 -32.27 19.88
N THR A 78 18.58 -31.80 19.20
CA THR A 78 18.25 -32.09 17.81
C THR A 78 18.04 -30.78 17.04
N PRO A 79 18.69 -30.59 15.87
CA PRO A 79 19.65 -31.52 15.26
C PRO A 79 20.94 -31.65 16.08
N SER A 80 21.56 -32.85 15.99
CA SER A 80 22.77 -33.18 16.74
C SER A 80 23.87 -32.17 16.47
N SER A 81 24.50 -31.67 17.53
CA SER A 81 25.57 -30.66 17.46
C SER A 81 26.95 -31.30 17.38
N ILE A 82 27.88 -30.72 16.62
CA ILE A 82 29.29 -31.17 16.52
C ILE A 82 30.18 -30.11 17.19
N GLY A 83 30.78 -30.46 18.33
CA GLY A 83 31.59 -29.51 19.12
C GLY A 83 30.72 -28.48 19.87
N PRO A 84 31.24 -27.28 20.20
CA PRO A 84 30.49 -26.29 20.97
C PRO A 84 29.39 -25.57 20.17
N ASN A 85 29.32 -25.79 18.86
CA ASN A 85 28.40 -25.08 17.97
C ASN A 85 27.07 -25.84 17.85
N LEU A 86 25.99 -25.15 18.18
CA LEU A 86 24.64 -25.67 18.11
C LEU A 86 24.14 -25.65 16.66
N ASN A 87 23.63 -26.79 16.19
CA ASN A 87 22.98 -26.89 14.88
C ASN A 87 21.49 -26.52 14.99
N TYR A 88 20.93 -26.05 13.88
CA TYR A 88 19.52 -25.68 13.75
C TYR A 88 18.94 -26.28 12.48
N LEU A 89 17.68 -26.73 12.56
CA LEU A 89 16.84 -27.01 11.40
C LEU A 89 16.36 -25.67 10.82
N THR A 90 16.20 -25.61 9.50
CA THR A 90 15.59 -24.45 8.82
C THR A 90 14.13 -24.76 8.56
N GLY A 91 13.25 -23.85 8.95
CA GLY A 91 11.82 -24.01 8.73
C GLY A 91 11.48 -24.10 7.23
N PRO A 92 10.48 -24.90 6.82
CA PRO A 92 9.52 -25.63 7.65
C PRO A 92 9.92 -27.07 8.05
N ASP A 93 11.20 -27.46 8.02
CA ASP A 93 11.59 -28.84 8.29
C ASP A 93 11.15 -29.34 9.68
N GLU A 94 10.58 -30.55 9.77
CA GLU A 94 10.03 -31.09 11.02
C GLU A 94 11.11 -31.24 12.12
N LEU A 95 10.88 -30.64 13.28
CA LEU A 95 11.62 -30.90 14.51
C LEU A 95 10.79 -31.83 15.39
N GLY A 96 11.31 -33.04 15.65
CA GLY A 96 10.65 -34.02 16.51
C GLY A 96 10.71 -35.42 15.94
N THR A 97 9.80 -36.27 16.41
CA THR A 97 9.74 -37.68 16.03
C THR A 97 8.29 -38.11 15.85
N ARG A 98 7.65 -37.58 14.80
CA ARG A 98 6.26 -37.90 14.48
C ARG A 98 6.06 -39.42 14.36
N GLY A 99 5.09 -39.95 15.10
CA GLY A 99 4.74 -41.38 15.09
C GLY A 99 5.71 -42.30 15.84
N GLN A 100 6.75 -41.77 16.48
CA GLN A 100 7.67 -42.59 17.30
C GLN A 100 7.36 -42.52 18.80
N SER A 101 6.36 -41.72 19.19
CA SER A 101 5.93 -41.58 20.59
C SER A 101 6.97 -40.98 21.55
N LEU A 102 7.95 -40.23 21.04
CA LEU A 102 8.92 -39.50 21.87
C LEU A 102 8.51 -38.03 21.99
N ARG A 103 8.68 -37.46 23.18
CA ARG A 103 8.32 -36.07 23.50
C ARG A 103 9.39 -35.07 23.10
N LEU A 104 8.95 -33.88 22.72
CA LEU A 104 9.76 -32.67 22.84
C LEU A 104 9.83 -32.26 24.31
N GLU A 105 11.03 -31.95 24.81
CA GLU A 105 11.28 -31.47 26.18
C GLU A 105 11.65 -29.99 26.23
N GLY A 106 12.21 -29.45 25.16
CA GLY A 106 12.59 -28.04 25.06
C GLY A 106 12.86 -27.59 23.62
N VAL A 107 12.85 -26.29 23.38
CA VAL A 107 13.06 -25.67 22.06
C VAL A 107 13.84 -24.36 22.14
N ALA A 108 14.55 -24.03 21.07
CA ALA A 108 15.13 -22.73 20.80
C ALA A 108 14.85 -22.33 19.35
N ILE A 109 14.33 -21.12 19.13
CA ILE A 109 13.80 -20.65 17.84
C ILE A 109 14.37 -19.26 17.57
N LYS A 110 14.89 -19.02 16.37
CA LYS A 110 15.46 -17.71 15.96
C LYS A 110 15.08 -17.36 14.52
N LEU A 111 14.98 -16.06 14.24
CA LEU A 111 14.85 -15.56 12.88
C LEU A 111 16.19 -15.66 12.12
N THR A 112 16.10 -15.68 10.80
CA THR A 112 17.23 -15.71 9.86
C THR A 112 16.94 -14.83 8.65
N GLY A 113 17.95 -14.56 7.81
CA GLY A 113 17.82 -13.66 6.66
C GLY A 113 17.99 -12.19 7.05
N ASP A 114 17.40 -11.30 6.27
CA ASP A 114 17.51 -9.84 6.43
C ASP A 114 16.55 -9.31 7.52
N VAL A 115 16.77 -9.72 8.77
CA VAL A 115 15.94 -9.33 9.91
C VAL A 115 16.17 -7.85 10.29
N PRO A 116 15.13 -6.98 10.28
CA PRO A 116 15.27 -5.58 10.66
C PRO A 116 15.71 -5.39 12.11
N ALA A 117 16.45 -4.32 12.38
CA ALA A 117 16.84 -3.95 13.73
C ALA A 117 15.60 -3.71 14.61
N GLY A 118 15.54 -4.38 15.76
CA GLY A 118 14.40 -4.29 16.69
C GLY A 118 13.28 -5.31 16.42
N ALA A 119 13.35 -6.07 15.33
CA ALA A 119 12.48 -7.22 15.13
C ALA A 119 12.95 -8.44 15.94
N SER A 120 12.01 -9.24 16.44
CA SER A 120 12.30 -10.45 17.21
C SER A 120 11.26 -11.54 16.99
N ILE A 121 11.62 -12.79 17.32
CA ILE A 121 10.67 -13.89 17.51
C ILE A 121 10.59 -14.22 18.99
N THR A 122 9.37 -14.20 19.54
CA THR A 122 9.11 -14.53 20.94
C THR A 122 8.27 -15.79 21.06
N TYR A 123 8.57 -16.62 22.05
CA TYR A 123 7.89 -17.89 22.24
C TYR A 123 7.89 -18.34 23.69
N GLN A 124 6.86 -19.10 24.06
CA GLN A 124 6.73 -19.74 25.36
C GLN A 124 6.16 -21.14 25.19
N VAL A 125 6.48 -22.02 26.13
CA VAL A 125 6.02 -23.41 26.15
C VAL A 125 5.27 -23.71 27.45
N HIS A 126 4.25 -24.56 27.34
CA HIS A 126 3.61 -25.21 28.48
C HIS A 126 4.33 -26.52 28.76
N VAL A 127 4.94 -26.64 29.93
CA VAL A 127 5.67 -27.84 30.35
C VAL A 127 4.87 -28.58 31.40
N GLN A 128 4.84 -29.91 31.28
CA GLN A 128 4.25 -30.80 32.27
C GLN A 128 4.69 -30.40 33.70
N ASP A 129 3.72 -30.38 34.62
CA ASP A 129 3.88 -30.09 36.05
C ASP A 129 4.43 -28.68 36.39
N LYS A 130 4.79 -27.87 35.38
CA LYS A 130 5.31 -26.50 35.54
C LYS A 130 4.35 -25.43 35.00
N GLY A 131 3.50 -25.79 34.05
CA GLY A 131 2.61 -24.85 33.39
C GLY A 131 3.31 -24.07 32.28
N TRP A 132 2.74 -22.91 31.94
CA TRP A 132 3.35 -21.95 31.02
C TRP A 132 4.62 -21.35 31.63
N MET A 133 5.74 -21.52 30.94
CA MET A 133 7.00 -20.88 31.28
C MET A 133 7.03 -19.43 30.76
N ASP A 134 7.93 -18.60 31.34
CA ASP A 134 8.13 -17.22 30.88
C ASP A 134 8.50 -17.17 29.38
N PRO A 135 7.99 -16.18 28.62
CA PRO A 135 8.39 -15.95 27.25
C PRO A 135 9.90 -15.73 27.10
N VAL A 136 10.48 -16.36 26.08
CA VAL A 136 11.87 -16.18 25.66
C VAL A 136 11.89 -15.63 24.23
N LYS A 137 13.07 -15.22 23.77
CA LYS A 137 13.27 -14.65 22.43
C LYS A 137 14.55 -15.15 21.77
N ASP A 138 14.56 -15.13 20.44
CA ASP A 138 15.75 -15.17 19.59
C ASP A 138 16.82 -16.22 20.01
N GLY A 139 16.46 -17.50 19.92
CA GLY A 139 17.37 -18.63 20.11
C GLY A 139 17.62 -18.99 21.58
N VAL A 140 17.01 -18.28 22.53
CA VAL A 140 17.06 -18.66 23.95
C VAL A 140 16.27 -19.94 24.19
N PHE A 141 16.90 -20.94 24.80
CA PHE A 141 16.25 -22.23 25.06
C PHE A 141 15.16 -22.09 26.13
N THR A 142 14.00 -22.71 25.89
CA THR A 142 12.91 -22.86 26.85
C THR A 142 12.43 -24.31 26.92
N GLY A 143 11.85 -24.72 28.04
CA GLY A 143 11.55 -26.11 28.36
C GLY A 143 12.53 -26.72 29.37
N THR A 144 12.81 -28.01 29.24
CA THR A 144 13.70 -28.75 30.14
C THR A 144 14.65 -29.67 29.39
N THR A 145 15.74 -30.01 30.07
CA THR A 145 16.74 -30.98 29.60
C THR A 145 17.04 -31.92 30.76
N GLY A 146 16.95 -33.24 30.53
CA GLY A 146 17.29 -34.25 31.53
C GLY A 146 16.35 -34.35 32.74
N GLN A 147 15.20 -33.67 32.69
CA GLN A 147 14.18 -33.71 33.75
C GLN A 147 13.01 -34.63 33.40
N SER A 148 12.99 -35.21 32.20
CA SER A 148 11.91 -36.07 31.71
C SER A 148 10.53 -35.40 31.69
N LEU A 149 10.47 -34.07 31.50
CA LEU A 149 9.24 -33.31 31.42
C LEU A 149 8.95 -32.89 29.97
N ARG A 150 7.73 -33.18 29.51
CA ARG A 150 7.30 -32.89 28.12
C ARG A 150 6.84 -31.44 27.96
N ILE A 151 7.04 -30.91 26.75
CA ILE A 151 6.25 -29.81 26.22
C ILE A 151 4.88 -30.36 25.86
N GLU A 152 3.82 -29.68 26.29
CA GLU A 152 2.43 -30.00 25.98
C GLU A 152 1.83 -28.99 24.99
N ALA A 153 2.25 -27.73 25.07
CA ALA A 153 1.82 -26.67 24.15
C ALA A 153 2.90 -25.60 23.92
N ILE A 154 2.75 -24.84 22.84
CA ILE A 154 3.63 -23.73 22.46
C ILE A 154 2.83 -22.56 21.87
N LYS A 155 3.32 -21.33 22.11
CA LYS A 155 2.86 -20.09 21.46
C LYS A 155 4.07 -19.36 20.89
N ILE A 156 3.96 -18.84 19.67
CA ILE A 156 5.04 -18.16 18.95
C ILE A 156 4.51 -16.86 18.34
N ASN A 157 5.19 -15.75 18.54
CA ASN A 157 4.84 -14.42 18.03
C ASN A 157 6.05 -13.76 17.34
N LEU A 158 5.75 -12.76 16.51
CA LEU A 158 6.74 -11.84 15.93
C LEU A 158 6.55 -10.46 16.55
N GLU A 159 7.65 -9.78 16.85
CA GLU A 159 7.67 -8.40 17.31
C GLU A 159 8.49 -7.57 16.32
N GLY A 160 8.07 -6.32 16.05
CA GLY A 160 8.83 -5.41 15.18
C GLY A 160 8.94 -5.85 13.71
N LEU A 161 8.21 -6.90 13.30
CA LEU A 161 8.25 -7.48 11.96
C LEU A 161 6.90 -7.35 11.23
N SER A 162 6.43 -6.11 11.08
CA SER A 162 5.20 -5.81 10.33
C SER A 162 5.32 -6.34 8.90
N GLY A 163 4.29 -7.03 8.40
CA GLY A 163 4.31 -7.62 7.06
C GLY A 163 4.77 -9.08 7.02
N TYR A 164 4.90 -9.74 8.18
CA TYR A 164 5.17 -11.18 8.29
C TYR A 164 4.29 -11.82 9.36
N ASP A 165 3.91 -13.07 9.12
CA ASP A 165 3.23 -13.95 10.06
C ASP A 165 4.16 -15.13 10.38
N VAL A 166 4.10 -15.64 11.61
CA VAL A 166 4.70 -16.92 11.98
C VAL A 166 3.64 -17.99 12.01
N TYR A 167 3.79 -19.01 11.17
CA TYR A 167 2.92 -20.18 11.13
C TYR A 167 3.63 -21.36 11.79
N TYR A 168 2.89 -22.11 12.59
CA TYR A 168 3.39 -23.33 13.21
C TYR A 168 2.30 -24.39 13.34
N ARG A 169 2.72 -25.65 13.26
CA ARG A 169 1.87 -26.84 13.41
C ARG A 169 2.69 -27.95 14.03
N GLY A 170 2.04 -29.01 14.50
CA GLY A 170 2.75 -30.08 15.17
C GLY A 170 1.95 -31.36 15.27
N HIS A 171 2.58 -32.38 15.82
CA HIS A 171 1.94 -33.65 16.14
C HIS A 171 1.79 -33.77 17.65
N VAL A 172 0.58 -34.03 18.13
CA VAL A 172 0.27 -34.21 19.54
C VAL A 172 -0.11 -35.65 19.79
N GLN A 173 0.43 -36.22 20.86
CA GLN A 173 0.10 -37.58 21.30
C GLN A 173 -1.42 -37.80 21.29
N ASP A 174 -1.85 -38.93 20.73
CA ASP A 174 -3.24 -39.41 20.68
C ASP A 174 -4.24 -38.50 19.93
N LYS A 175 -3.86 -37.26 19.58
CA LYS A 175 -4.62 -36.33 18.73
C LYS A 175 -4.15 -36.31 17.28
N GLY A 176 -2.90 -36.67 17.05
CA GLY A 176 -2.28 -36.66 15.73
C GLY A 176 -1.82 -35.27 15.30
N ASP A 177 -1.87 -35.04 13.99
CA ASP A 177 -1.44 -33.81 13.33
C ASP A 177 -2.42 -32.65 13.62
N VAL A 178 -1.94 -31.60 14.29
CA VAL A 178 -2.74 -30.44 14.71
C VAL A 178 -2.10 -29.10 14.28
N PRO A 179 -2.91 -28.08 13.97
CA PRO A 179 -4.37 -28.14 13.84
C PRO A 179 -4.81 -28.95 12.61
N SER A 180 -6.03 -29.50 12.66
CA SER A 180 -6.65 -30.14 11.50
C SER A 180 -7.95 -29.44 11.15
N THR A 181 -8.11 -29.06 9.87
CA THR A 181 -9.33 -28.43 9.34
C THR A 181 -9.82 -29.28 8.18
N ASN A 182 -11.04 -29.81 8.27
CA ASN A 182 -11.63 -30.69 7.24
C ASN A 182 -10.77 -31.92 6.88
N GLY A 183 -9.95 -32.40 7.81
CA GLY A 183 -9.04 -33.53 7.59
C GLY A 183 -7.66 -33.15 7.05
N ASP A 184 -7.44 -31.88 6.69
CA ASP A 184 -6.13 -31.38 6.26
C ASP A 184 -5.31 -30.90 7.46
N TRP A 185 -4.00 -31.17 7.44
CA TRP A 185 -3.06 -30.68 8.45
C TRP A 185 -2.70 -29.22 8.19
N THR A 186 -3.38 -28.32 8.90
CA THR A 186 -3.30 -26.87 8.74
C THR A 186 -2.30 -26.25 9.71
N TRP A 187 -2.33 -24.92 9.86
CA TRP A 187 -1.38 -24.17 10.66
C TRP A 187 -2.11 -23.27 11.65
N VAL A 188 -1.59 -23.15 12.87
CA VAL A 188 -1.90 -22.01 13.73
C VAL A 188 -0.90 -20.88 13.44
N LYS A 189 -1.19 -19.66 13.88
CA LYS A 189 -0.29 -18.51 13.69
C LYS A 189 -0.34 -17.51 14.84
N ASN A 190 0.70 -16.69 14.94
CA ASN A 190 0.76 -15.47 15.76
C ASN A 190 0.14 -15.59 17.16
N GLY A 191 0.78 -16.37 18.03
CA GLY A 191 0.44 -16.49 19.44
C GLY A 191 -0.71 -17.43 19.75
N ALA A 192 -1.39 -17.97 18.73
CA ALA A 192 -2.37 -19.03 18.89
C ALA A 192 -1.72 -20.27 19.55
N GLU A 193 -2.47 -20.97 20.39
CA GLU A 193 -1.95 -22.16 21.06
C GLU A 193 -1.83 -23.34 20.08
N LEU A 194 -0.63 -23.93 19.99
CA LEU A 194 -0.43 -25.24 19.38
C LEU A 194 -0.18 -26.26 20.47
N GLY A 195 -0.94 -27.36 20.50
CA GLY A 195 -0.80 -28.41 21.50
C GLY A 195 -2.00 -28.48 22.45
N THR A 196 -1.75 -28.87 23.70
CA THR A 196 -2.76 -28.97 24.74
C THR A 196 -2.29 -28.41 26.07
N THR A 197 -3.15 -27.66 26.75
CA THR A 197 -2.95 -27.26 28.14
C THR A 197 -3.87 -28.10 29.04
N GLY A 198 -3.29 -28.82 30.00
CA GLY A 198 -4.05 -29.56 31.04
C GLY A 198 -4.61 -30.92 30.62
N GLU A 199 -4.39 -31.36 29.37
CA GLU A 199 -4.82 -32.69 28.90
C GLU A 199 -3.76 -33.79 29.07
N SER A 200 -2.57 -33.44 29.56
CA SER A 200 -1.45 -34.37 29.75
C SER A 200 -0.90 -35.03 28.47
N LEU A 201 -1.10 -34.40 27.31
CA LEU A 201 -0.61 -34.91 26.02
C LEU A 201 0.66 -34.17 25.59
N ARG A 202 1.68 -34.92 25.16
CA ARG A 202 2.96 -34.36 24.67
C ARG A 202 2.85 -33.83 23.24
N LEU A 203 3.60 -32.78 22.96
CA LEU A 203 4.00 -32.42 21.61
C LEU A 203 5.17 -33.32 21.17
N GLU A 204 5.02 -33.97 20.02
CA GLU A 204 6.01 -34.92 19.47
C GLU A 204 6.77 -34.36 18.27
N ALA A 205 6.15 -33.43 17.53
CA ALA A 205 6.73 -32.79 16.37
C ALA A 205 6.26 -31.34 16.23
N LEU A 206 7.10 -30.51 15.63
CA LEU A 206 6.88 -29.09 15.41
C LEU A 206 7.46 -28.68 14.05
N GLU A 207 6.67 -27.99 13.24
CA GLU A 207 7.10 -27.28 12.05
C GLU A 207 6.81 -25.78 12.25
N ILE A 208 7.73 -24.92 11.81
CA ILE A 208 7.57 -23.46 11.90
C ILE A 208 8.02 -22.85 10.57
N LYS A 209 7.25 -21.89 10.04
CA LYS A 209 7.67 -21.07 8.90
C LYS A 209 7.31 -19.60 9.11
N ILE A 210 8.13 -18.73 8.52
CA ILE A 210 7.82 -17.32 8.36
C ILE A 210 7.17 -17.15 7.00
N VAL A 211 6.07 -16.40 6.95
CA VAL A 211 5.36 -16.10 5.70
C VAL A 211 5.22 -14.59 5.61
N LYS A 212 5.65 -13.99 4.50
CA LYS A 212 5.39 -12.58 4.22
C LYS A 212 3.88 -12.39 4.06
N THR A 213 3.27 -11.57 4.91
CA THR A 213 1.88 -11.17 4.70
C THR A 213 1.84 -10.10 3.63
N ASN A 214 0.76 -10.04 2.85
CA ASN A 214 0.61 -9.08 1.76
C ASN A 214 -0.53 -8.08 1.95
N ASN A 215 -0.85 -7.71 3.21
CA ASN A 215 -1.92 -6.74 3.48
C ASN A 215 -1.70 -5.45 2.69
N TYR A 216 -2.70 -5.13 1.88
CA TYR A 216 -2.66 -4.03 0.94
C TYR A 216 -3.54 -2.90 1.46
N VAL A 217 -2.93 -1.73 1.66
CA VAL A 217 -3.63 -0.50 2.00
C VAL A 217 -3.57 0.46 0.82
N ALA A 218 -4.72 0.83 0.28
CA ALA A 218 -4.81 1.82 -0.78
C ALA A 218 -5.21 3.18 -0.17
N LEU A 219 -4.36 4.19 -0.34
CA LEU A 219 -4.55 5.55 0.17
C LEU A 219 -4.77 6.53 -0.99
N GLY A 220 -5.56 7.58 -0.78
CA GLY A 220 -5.67 8.65 -1.76
C GLY A 220 -7.08 9.18 -1.94
N ASP A 221 -7.35 9.67 -3.14
CA ASP A 221 -8.59 10.38 -3.44
C ASP A 221 -9.63 9.51 -4.18
N SER A 222 -10.44 10.12 -5.05
CA SER A 222 -11.47 9.48 -5.85
C SER A 222 -10.92 8.42 -6.81
N ILE A 223 -9.68 8.54 -7.26
CA ILE A 223 -9.05 7.53 -8.13
C ILE A 223 -8.80 6.26 -7.32
N THR A 224 -8.26 6.39 -6.09
CA THR A 224 -8.10 5.25 -5.17
C THR A 224 -9.44 4.64 -4.77
N TYR A 225 -10.48 5.47 -4.61
CA TYR A 225 -11.84 4.98 -4.33
C TYR A 225 -12.41 4.12 -5.48
N GLY A 226 -11.90 4.26 -6.71
CA GLY A 226 -12.39 3.53 -7.89
C GLY A 226 -13.53 4.23 -8.64
N MET A 227 -13.63 5.56 -8.54
CA MET A 227 -14.65 6.34 -9.26
C MET A 227 -14.57 6.09 -10.77
N SER A 228 -15.74 5.92 -11.40
CA SER A 228 -15.90 5.68 -12.86
C SER A 228 -15.38 4.33 -13.39
N ALA A 229 -14.91 3.44 -12.52
CA ALA A 229 -14.70 2.03 -12.83
C ALA A 229 -15.98 1.21 -12.62
N ALA A 230 -16.12 0.12 -13.40
CA ALA A 230 -17.07 -0.93 -13.05
C ALA A 230 -16.64 -1.62 -11.73
N PRO A 231 -17.58 -2.10 -10.90
CA PRO A 231 -17.25 -2.80 -9.65
C PRO A 231 -16.24 -3.93 -9.89
N GLY A 232 -15.18 -4.03 -9.07
CA GLY A 232 -14.14 -5.05 -9.21
C GLY A 232 -13.10 -4.76 -10.31
N SER A 233 -13.22 -3.63 -11.02
CA SER A 233 -12.39 -3.31 -12.19
C SER A 233 -11.58 -2.02 -12.02
N ASP A 234 -11.60 -1.39 -10.85
CA ASP A 234 -10.67 -0.31 -10.53
C ASP A 234 -9.26 -0.86 -10.29
N TYR A 235 -8.27 0.04 -10.25
CA TYR A 235 -6.87 -0.37 -10.18
C TYR A 235 -6.52 -1.00 -8.82
N VAL A 236 -7.23 -0.62 -7.74
CA VAL A 236 -7.00 -1.17 -6.40
C VAL A 236 -7.45 -2.61 -6.37
N ASP A 237 -8.66 -2.89 -6.85
CA ASP A 237 -9.17 -4.27 -6.94
C ASP A 237 -8.32 -5.14 -7.89
N LEU A 238 -7.91 -4.61 -9.05
CA LEU A 238 -7.03 -5.32 -9.98
C LEU A 238 -5.66 -5.63 -9.36
N PHE A 239 -5.07 -4.67 -8.63
CA PHE A 239 -3.79 -4.87 -7.97
C PHE A 239 -3.90 -5.83 -6.79
N TYR A 240 -4.97 -5.74 -5.99
CA TYR A 240 -5.28 -6.71 -4.94
C TYR A 240 -5.40 -8.13 -5.49
N ASN A 241 -6.16 -8.32 -6.58
CA ASN A 241 -6.34 -9.63 -7.20
C ASN A 241 -5.00 -10.21 -7.68
N ASN A 242 -4.15 -9.37 -8.27
CA ASN A 242 -2.79 -9.77 -8.63
C ASN A 242 -1.98 -10.22 -7.41
N LEU A 243 -1.99 -9.45 -6.32
CA LEU A 243 -1.29 -9.81 -5.08
C LEU A 243 -1.85 -11.10 -4.48
N SER A 244 -3.17 -11.30 -4.50
CA SER A 244 -3.83 -12.51 -3.99
C SER A 244 -3.50 -13.78 -4.77
N SER A 245 -3.09 -13.64 -6.03
CA SER A 245 -2.70 -14.78 -6.88
C SER A 245 -1.30 -15.32 -6.60
N ILE A 246 -0.50 -14.61 -5.79
CA ILE A 246 0.86 -15.00 -5.42
C ILE A 246 0.78 -16.08 -4.33
N SER A 247 1.48 -17.20 -4.54
CA SER A 247 1.57 -18.29 -3.55
C SER A 247 2.06 -17.74 -2.19
N GLY A 248 1.38 -18.09 -1.09
CA GLY A 248 1.66 -17.55 0.24
C GLY A 248 0.80 -16.33 0.64
N ASN A 249 -0.07 -15.85 -0.26
CA ASN A 249 -0.98 -14.72 -0.01
C ASN A 249 -2.42 -15.14 0.21
N GLU A 250 -2.65 -16.37 0.65
CA GLU A 250 -4.00 -16.91 0.81
C GLU A 250 -4.86 -16.08 1.79
N ASP A 251 -4.21 -15.42 2.76
CA ASP A 251 -4.83 -14.58 3.80
C ASP A 251 -4.71 -13.07 3.53
N ILE A 252 -4.42 -12.64 2.29
CA ILE A 252 -4.27 -11.22 1.96
C ILE A 252 -5.56 -10.43 2.22
N SER A 253 -5.43 -9.30 2.92
CA SER A 253 -6.52 -8.34 3.11
C SER A 253 -6.28 -7.05 2.33
N LEU A 254 -7.38 -6.45 1.83
CA LEU A 254 -7.42 -5.12 1.25
C LEU A 254 -8.11 -4.17 2.21
N VAL A 255 -7.50 -3.00 2.46
CA VAL A 255 -8.14 -1.86 3.08
C VAL A 255 -8.04 -0.67 2.13
N ASN A 256 -9.12 -0.40 1.40
CA ASN A 256 -9.23 0.79 0.57
C ASN A 256 -9.68 1.99 1.42
N GLN A 257 -8.82 3.00 1.53
CA GLN A 257 -9.01 4.27 2.24
C GLN A 257 -9.01 5.45 1.27
N GLY A 258 -9.38 5.23 0.01
CA GLY A 258 -9.61 6.30 -0.96
C GLY A 258 -10.82 7.16 -0.55
N ILE A 259 -10.66 8.48 -0.46
CA ILE A 259 -11.73 9.40 -0.09
C ILE A 259 -11.88 10.46 -1.19
N PRO A 260 -13.00 10.44 -1.95
CA PRO A 260 -13.23 11.40 -3.02
C PRO A 260 -13.10 12.87 -2.57
N GLY A 261 -12.32 13.64 -3.32
CA GLY A 261 -12.13 15.08 -3.08
C GLY A 261 -10.96 15.44 -2.15
N GLU A 262 -10.29 14.47 -1.53
CA GLU A 262 -9.16 14.75 -0.65
C GLU A 262 -7.96 15.34 -1.38
N LYS A 263 -7.31 16.29 -0.70
CA LYS A 263 -6.02 16.88 -1.06
C LYS A 263 -4.90 16.19 -0.27
N SER A 264 -3.64 16.50 -0.60
CA SER A 264 -2.48 16.02 0.17
C SER A 264 -2.58 16.36 1.67
N SER A 265 -3.10 17.52 2.03
CA SER A 265 -3.26 17.94 3.42
C SER A 265 -4.26 17.07 4.20
N ASP A 266 -5.30 16.60 3.51
CA ASP A 266 -6.36 15.78 4.10
C ASP A 266 -5.84 14.36 4.33
N LEU A 267 -5.14 13.79 3.34
CA LEU A 267 -4.45 12.51 3.52
C LEU A 267 -3.41 12.57 4.65
N LEU A 268 -2.63 13.66 4.74
CA LEU A 268 -1.68 13.84 5.84
C LEU A 268 -2.39 13.85 7.20
N TYR A 269 -3.54 14.54 7.29
CA TYR A 269 -4.35 14.55 8.49
C TYR A 269 -4.90 13.15 8.82
N GLN A 270 -5.42 12.42 7.83
CA GLN A 270 -5.90 11.04 7.98
C GLN A 270 -4.79 10.14 8.55
N LEU A 271 -3.58 10.19 7.98
CA LEU A 271 -2.43 9.41 8.43
C LEU A 271 -2.01 9.70 9.88
N GLN A 272 -2.22 10.94 10.35
CA GLN A 272 -1.83 11.37 11.69
C GLN A 272 -2.92 11.13 12.74
N ASN A 273 -4.20 11.08 12.34
CA ASN A 273 -5.30 11.20 13.28
C ASN A 273 -6.36 10.09 13.17
N ASP A 274 -6.51 9.42 12.02
CA ASP A 274 -7.52 8.37 11.87
C ASP A 274 -7.01 7.02 12.44
N PRO A 275 -7.60 6.52 13.54
CA PRO A 275 -7.17 5.25 14.14
C PRO A 275 -7.36 4.05 13.20
N THR A 276 -8.30 4.13 12.26
CA THR A 276 -8.56 3.04 11.30
C THR A 276 -7.41 2.93 10.31
N THR A 277 -7.01 4.05 9.71
CA THR A 277 -5.87 4.16 8.81
C THR A 277 -4.57 3.78 9.51
N ILE A 278 -4.32 4.30 10.72
CA ILE A 278 -3.12 3.96 11.51
C ILE A 278 -3.03 2.46 11.78
N LYS A 279 -4.14 1.84 12.19
CA LYS A 279 -4.22 0.39 12.44
C LYS A 279 -4.01 -0.43 11.17
N ALA A 280 -4.58 0.01 10.04
CA ALA A 280 -4.41 -0.65 8.76
C ALA A 280 -2.94 -0.61 8.30
N LEU A 281 -2.30 0.56 8.39
CA LEU A 281 -0.89 0.75 8.02
C LEU A 281 0.06 -0.05 8.92
N GLY A 282 -0.23 -0.16 10.22
CA GLY A 282 0.57 -1.01 11.13
C GLY A 282 0.64 -2.49 10.73
N LYS A 283 -0.23 -2.94 9.83
CA LYS A 283 -0.25 -4.30 9.28
C LYS A 283 0.12 -4.35 7.79
N ALA A 284 0.27 -3.20 7.14
CA ALA A 284 0.48 -3.12 5.72
C ALA A 284 1.88 -3.61 5.35
N SER A 285 1.94 -4.37 4.27
CA SER A 285 3.19 -4.72 3.58
C SER A 285 3.19 -4.23 2.14
N THR A 286 2.04 -3.81 1.62
CA THR A 286 1.91 -3.05 0.38
C THR A 286 1.04 -1.83 0.61
N VAL A 287 1.48 -0.67 0.13
CA VAL A 287 0.72 0.59 0.15
C VAL A 287 0.71 1.17 -1.26
N SER A 288 -0.46 1.59 -1.76
CA SER A 288 -0.53 2.39 -2.99
C SER A 288 -1.09 3.77 -2.70
N ILE A 289 -0.59 4.81 -3.36
CA ILE A 289 -1.00 6.20 -3.13
C ILE A 289 -1.35 6.85 -4.47
N SER A 290 -2.54 7.45 -4.55
CA SER A 290 -2.95 8.38 -5.62
C SER A 290 -3.56 9.62 -4.99
N ILE A 291 -2.80 10.71 -4.93
CA ILE A 291 -3.22 11.97 -4.28
C ILE A 291 -2.57 13.16 -4.99
N GLY A 292 -3.21 14.33 -4.92
CA GLY A 292 -2.63 15.59 -5.37
C GLY A 292 -3.45 16.32 -6.43
N SER A 293 -4.31 15.62 -7.18
CA SER A 293 -5.14 16.26 -8.22
C SER A 293 -6.09 17.30 -7.62
N ASN A 294 -6.65 17.05 -6.44
CA ASN A 294 -7.53 18.00 -5.75
C ASN A 294 -6.79 19.21 -5.15
N ASN A 295 -5.46 19.16 -5.00
CA ASN A 295 -4.67 20.36 -4.69
C ASN A 295 -4.81 21.39 -5.81
N LEU A 296 -5.00 20.93 -7.06
CA LEU A 296 -5.18 21.77 -8.24
C LEU A 296 -6.65 22.04 -8.52
N LEU A 297 -7.50 21.01 -8.53
CA LEU A 297 -8.88 21.12 -9.00
C LEU A 297 -9.78 21.92 -8.05
N SER A 298 -9.75 21.66 -6.73
CA SER A 298 -10.71 22.31 -5.81
C SER A 298 -10.57 23.84 -5.79
N PRO A 299 -9.35 24.42 -5.70
CA PRO A 299 -9.20 25.88 -5.75
C PRO A 299 -9.68 26.50 -7.06
N VAL A 300 -9.45 25.84 -8.20
CA VAL A 300 -9.91 26.32 -9.51
C VAL A 300 -11.43 26.33 -9.59
N ILE A 301 -12.08 25.26 -9.11
CA ILE A 301 -13.54 25.17 -9.06
C ILE A 301 -14.11 26.30 -8.21
N THR A 302 -13.54 26.58 -7.04
CA THR A 302 -13.98 27.68 -6.18
C THR A 302 -13.84 29.04 -6.85
N THR A 303 -12.73 29.30 -7.54
CA THR A 303 -12.53 30.54 -8.29
C THR A 303 -13.57 30.69 -9.41
N LEU A 304 -13.84 29.62 -10.16
CA LEU A 304 -14.84 29.66 -11.24
C LEU A 304 -16.26 29.80 -10.70
N ALA A 305 -16.61 29.09 -9.63
CA ALA A 305 -17.90 29.24 -8.95
C ALA A 305 -18.13 30.70 -8.54
N THR A 306 -17.10 31.34 -7.97
CA THR A 306 -17.14 32.75 -7.59
C THR A 306 -17.29 33.66 -8.80
N ALA A 307 -16.50 33.43 -9.86
CA ALA A 307 -16.53 34.23 -11.08
C ALA A 307 -17.90 34.20 -11.78
N PHE A 308 -18.61 33.06 -11.69
CA PHE A 308 -19.94 32.86 -12.26
C PHE A 308 -21.09 33.06 -11.27
N ASN A 309 -20.78 33.39 -10.01
CA ASN A 309 -21.78 33.52 -8.94
C ASN A 309 -22.66 32.26 -8.80
N LEU A 310 -22.02 31.09 -8.79
CA LEU A 310 -22.64 29.78 -8.62
C LEU A 310 -22.48 29.29 -7.18
N ASP A 311 -23.47 28.55 -6.69
CA ASP A 311 -23.42 27.91 -5.38
C ASP A 311 -22.74 26.53 -5.47
N PRO A 312 -21.51 26.36 -4.94
CA PRO A 312 -20.79 25.09 -5.01
C PRO A 312 -21.45 23.97 -4.20
N THR A 313 -22.46 24.27 -3.39
CA THR A 313 -23.23 23.28 -2.61
C THR A 313 -24.50 22.81 -3.31
N SER A 314 -24.87 23.43 -4.44
CA SER A 314 -26.03 23.06 -5.25
C SER A 314 -25.84 21.66 -5.87
N GLU A 315 -26.89 20.82 -5.83
CA GLU A 315 -26.92 19.55 -6.56
C GLU A 315 -26.78 19.74 -8.07
N ASN A 316 -27.12 20.94 -8.58
CA ASN A 316 -26.97 21.31 -9.98
C ASN A 316 -25.67 22.05 -10.28
N PHE A 317 -24.81 22.30 -9.28
CA PHE A 317 -23.59 23.10 -9.44
C PHE A 317 -22.75 22.64 -10.62
N ALA A 318 -22.56 21.32 -10.72
CA ALA A 318 -21.87 20.67 -11.83
C ALA A 318 -22.47 21.08 -13.18
N THR A 319 -23.79 20.94 -13.34
CA THR A 319 -24.55 21.26 -14.57
C THR A 319 -24.59 22.77 -14.86
N GLU A 320 -24.53 23.62 -13.84
CA GLU A 320 -24.54 25.08 -13.95
C GLU A 320 -23.16 25.62 -14.33
N LEU A 321 -22.09 25.13 -13.68
CA LEU A 321 -20.71 25.48 -13.97
C LEU A 321 -20.30 25.04 -15.37
N ALA A 322 -20.56 23.76 -15.69
CA ALA A 322 -21.59 23.48 -16.67
C ALA A 322 -21.79 24.42 -17.87
N ALA A 323 -23.05 24.79 -18.01
CA ALA A 323 -23.52 25.75 -18.98
C ALA A 323 -22.74 27.08 -18.96
N ALA A 324 -22.28 27.56 -17.80
CA ALA A 324 -21.57 28.84 -17.67
C ALA A 324 -20.24 28.84 -18.45
N LEU A 325 -19.46 27.78 -18.34
CA LEU A 325 -18.22 27.61 -19.10
C LEU A 325 -18.48 27.30 -20.60
N ALA A 326 -19.70 26.86 -20.94
CA ALA A 326 -20.16 26.60 -22.31
C ALA A 326 -20.47 27.84 -23.12
N ASP A 327 -20.95 28.87 -22.44
CA ASP A 327 -21.49 30.05 -23.09
C ASP A 327 -20.35 30.88 -23.71
N PRO A 328 -20.32 31.06 -25.04
CA PRO A 328 -19.33 31.91 -25.70
C PRO A 328 -19.31 33.36 -25.19
N ASN A 329 -20.41 33.84 -24.58
CA ASN A 329 -20.48 35.19 -24.00
C ASN A 329 -19.68 35.32 -22.69
N ASN A 330 -19.37 34.21 -22.03
CA ASN A 330 -18.68 34.18 -20.74
C ASN A 330 -17.15 34.24 -20.84
N GLN A 331 -16.63 34.39 -22.05
CA GLN A 331 -15.20 34.49 -22.36
C GLN A 331 -14.45 35.55 -21.54
N THR A 332 -15.05 36.72 -21.34
CA THR A 332 -14.44 37.80 -20.55
C THR A 332 -14.34 37.42 -19.06
N THR A 333 -15.35 36.73 -18.53
CA THR A 333 -15.38 36.24 -17.14
C THR A 333 -14.27 35.21 -16.91
N ILE A 334 -14.11 34.26 -17.84
CA ILE A 334 -13.06 33.24 -17.78
C ILE A 334 -11.67 33.90 -17.84
N ALA A 335 -11.46 34.84 -18.77
CA ALA A 335 -10.20 35.56 -18.89
C ALA A 335 -9.88 36.38 -17.63
N ALA A 336 -10.88 36.96 -16.97
CA ALA A 336 -10.71 37.70 -15.72
C ALA A 336 -10.36 36.80 -14.52
N ALA A 337 -10.85 35.55 -14.50
CA ALA A 337 -10.55 34.56 -13.46
C ALA A 337 -9.14 33.94 -13.60
N MET A 338 -8.57 33.95 -14.82
CA MET A 338 -7.32 33.24 -15.13
C MET A 338 -6.11 33.58 -14.23
N PRO A 339 -5.85 34.84 -13.84
CA PRO A 339 -4.74 35.16 -12.94
C PRO A 339 -4.89 34.53 -11.55
N GLU A 340 -6.12 34.46 -11.04
CA GLU A 340 -6.41 33.82 -9.76
C GLU A 340 -6.30 32.29 -9.87
N ILE A 341 -6.81 31.70 -10.97
CA ILE A 341 -6.61 30.28 -11.30
C ILE A 341 -5.12 29.93 -11.29
N GLN A 342 -4.28 30.73 -11.96
CA GLN A 342 -2.83 30.47 -12.00
C GLN A 342 -2.17 30.60 -10.62
N THR A 343 -2.63 31.56 -9.80
CA THR A 343 -2.18 31.73 -8.41
C THR A 343 -2.55 30.50 -7.57
N ASN A 344 -3.79 30.03 -7.70
CA ASN A 344 -4.31 28.89 -6.96
C ASN A 344 -3.67 27.57 -7.38
N LEU A 345 -3.40 27.36 -8.67
CA LEU A 345 -2.63 26.22 -9.16
C LEU A 345 -1.21 26.20 -8.56
N THR A 346 -0.54 27.36 -8.54
CA THR A 346 0.80 27.49 -7.95
C THR A 346 0.78 27.19 -6.45
N ALA A 347 -0.21 27.73 -5.72
CA ALA A 347 -0.37 27.48 -4.29
C ALA A 347 -0.68 26.00 -4.00
N GLY A 348 -1.54 25.37 -4.81
CA GLY A 348 -1.87 23.95 -4.71
C GLY A 348 -0.65 23.04 -4.86
N ALA A 349 0.18 23.29 -5.88
CA ALA A 349 1.43 22.56 -6.08
C ALA A 349 2.45 22.79 -4.96
N GLN A 350 2.52 24.00 -4.40
CA GLN A 350 3.37 24.30 -3.24
C GLN A 350 2.90 23.57 -1.97
N GLN A 351 1.58 23.48 -1.76
CA GLN A 351 1.01 22.72 -0.65
C GLN A 351 1.34 21.24 -0.78
N PHE A 352 1.15 20.66 -1.98
CA PHE A 352 1.56 19.28 -2.25
C PHE A 352 3.04 19.05 -1.94
N ALA A 353 3.92 19.93 -2.42
CA ALA A 353 5.36 19.82 -2.19
C ALA A 353 5.76 19.90 -0.71
N THR A 354 4.93 20.56 0.11
CA THR A 354 5.11 20.65 1.56
C THR A 354 4.63 19.38 2.27
N ASP A 355 3.44 18.89 1.91
CA ASP A 355 2.81 17.73 2.56
C ASP A 355 3.49 16.42 2.16
N TRP A 356 3.92 16.28 0.90
CA TRP A 356 4.36 15.00 0.33
C TRP A 356 5.50 14.33 1.12
N PRO A 357 6.61 15.03 1.48
CA PRO A 357 7.65 14.41 2.30
C PRO A 357 7.14 13.96 3.67
N GLN A 358 6.16 14.66 4.25
CA GLN A 358 5.58 14.31 5.55
C GLN A 358 4.68 13.07 5.42
N ILE A 359 3.85 13.01 4.37
CA ILE A 359 3.02 11.83 4.04
C ILE A 359 3.90 10.58 3.96
N VAL A 360 4.97 10.64 3.16
CA VAL A 360 5.89 9.51 2.97
C VAL A 360 6.58 9.14 4.29
N ALA A 361 7.06 10.12 5.06
CA ALA A 361 7.71 9.86 6.34
C ALA A 361 6.75 9.24 7.38
N THR A 362 5.49 9.70 7.44
CA THR A 362 4.47 9.14 8.31
C THR A 362 4.15 7.70 7.93
N ILE A 363 3.94 7.40 6.63
CA ILE A 363 3.70 6.03 6.18
C ILE A 363 4.91 5.14 6.50
N ARG A 364 6.15 5.60 6.26
CA ARG A 364 7.37 4.84 6.61
C ARG A 364 7.50 4.59 8.10
N THR A 365 6.98 5.47 8.94
CA THR A 365 6.96 5.27 10.40
C THR A 365 5.91 4.22 10.80
N LEU A 366 4.73 4.26 10.19
CA LEU A 366 3.61 3.36 10.51
C LEU A 366 3.77 1.96 9.87
N ALA A 367 4.40 1.89 8.70
CA ALA A 367 4.55 0.70 7.87
C ALA A 367 6.00 0.61 7.34
N PRO A 368 7.00 0.40 8.21
CA PRO A 368 8.41 0.50 7.85
C PRO A 368 8.87 -0.50 6.81
N GLN A 369 8.21 -1.66 6.72
CA GLN A 369 8.54 -2.74 5.80
C GLN A 369 7.66 -2.76 4.54
N ALA A 370 6.72 -1.82 4.38
CA ALA A 370 5.80 -1.85 3.27
C ALA A 370 6.46 -1.43 1.95
N ASP A 371 6.19 -2.18 0.89
CA ASP A 371 6.39 -1.72 -0.48
C ASP A 371 5.40 -0.58 -0.76
N ILE A 372 5.89 0.64 -1.01
CA ILE A 372 5.04 1.81 -1.32
C ILE A 372 5.07 2.04 -2.82
N TYR A 373 3.89 2.14 -3.43
CA TYR A 373 3.65 2.46 -4.83
C TYR A 373 2.96 3.82 -4.91
N VAL A 374 3.46 4.71 -5.77
CA VAL A 374 2.93 6.07 -5.91
C VAL A 374 2.61 6.33 -7.37
N SER A 375 1.37 6.74 -7.66
CA SER A 375 0.97 7.12 -9.01
C SER A 375 1.33 8.57 -9.29
N THR A 376 1.90 8.84 -10.47
CA THR A 376 1.99 10.22 -10.98
C THR A 376 0.61 10.73 -11.38
N LEU A 377 0.40 12.04 -11.33
CA LEU A 377 -0.82 12.70 -11.79
C LEU A 377 -0.81 12.75 -13.31
N TYR A 378 -1.94 12.43 -13.96
CA TYR A 378 -2.12 12.64 -15.40
C TYR A 378 -2.89 13.94 -15.67
N ASP A 379 -2.75 14.46 -16.88
CA ASP A 379 -3.59 15.54 -17.38
C ASP A 379 -4.76 14.93 -18.19
N PRO A 380 -6.03 15.11 -17.80
CA PRO A 380 -7.16 14.62 -18.57
C PRO A 380 -7.37 15.38 -19.89
N LEU A 381 -6.71 16.52 -20.07
CA LEU A 381 -6.82 17.38 -21.23
C LEU A 381 -5.91 16.93 -22.36
N ASN A 382 -6.35 17.09 -23.61
CA ASN A 382 -5.50 16.85 -24.77
C ASN A 382 -4.63 18.09 -25.07
N SER A 383 -3.53 17.91 -25.81
CA SER A 383 -2.55 18.98 -26.07
C SER A 383 -3.05 20.14 -26.95
N GLN A 384 -4.18 19.98 -27.63
CA GLN A 384 -4.81 21.05 -28.40
C GLN A 384 -5.70 21.93 -27.53
N ASP A 385 -5.97 21.49 -26.30
CA ASP A 385 -6.77 22.23 -25.35
C ASP A 385 -5.98 23.44 -24.79
N PRO A 386 -6.53 24.67 -24.85
CA PRO A 386 -5.84 25.83 -24.31
C PRO A 386 -5.51 25.70 -22.81
N LEU A 387 -6.34 24.99 -22.03
CA LEU A 387 -6.11 24.80 -20.60
C LEU A 387 -4.97 23.80 -20.33
N TYR A 388 -4.64 22.93 -21.28
CA TYR A 388 -3.49 22.03 -21.17
C TYR A 388 -2.20 22.82 -20.89
N GLN A 389 -1.98 23.95 -21.58
CA GLN A 389 -0.79 24.79 -21.38
C GLN A 389 -0.74 25.48 -20.00
N VAL A 390 -1.86 25.49 -19.26
CA VAL A 390 -1.96 26.07 -17.93
C VAL A 390 -1.77 24.99 -16.85
N PHE A 391 -2.43 23.84 -17.01
CA PHE A 391 -2.41 22.74 -16.03
C PHE A 391 -1.19 21.85 -16.15
N ASP A 392 -0.83 21.42 -17.36
CA ASP A 392 0.23 20.43 -17.58
C ASP A 392 1.58 20.83 -16.96
N PRO A 393 2.06 22.09 -17.05
CA PRO A 393 3.31 22.48 -16.38
C PRO A 393 3.26 22.34 -14.85
N VAL A 394 2.09 22.55 -14.24
CA VAL A 394 1.90 22.45 -12.78
C VAL A 394 1.80 20.99 -12.37
N ILE A 395 1.07 20.18 -13.14
CA ILE A 395 1.00 18.71 -12.97
C ILE A 395 2.40 18.10 -13.07
N GLN A 396 3.19 18.48 -14.08
CA GLN A 396 4.58 18.04 -14.21
C GLN A 396 5.46 18.49 -13.02
N GLY A 397 5.18 19.67 -12.45
CA GLY A 397 5.84 20.13 -11.22
C GLY A 397 5.56 19.20 -10.03
N ILE A 398 4.31 18.79 -9.83
CA ILE A 398 3.93 17.81 -8.79
C ILE A 398 4.58 16.45 -9.07
N ASN A 399 4.53 15.96 -10.31
CA ASN A 399 5.17 14.71 -10.69
C ASN A 399 6.69 14.75 -10.47
N GLY A 400 7.33 15.90 -10.65
CA GLY A 400 8.74 16.09 -10.31
C GLY A 400 9.04 15.91 -8.82
N VAL A 401 8.10 16.29 -7.94
CA VAL A 401 8.21 16.02 -6.49
C VAL A 401 8.06 14.53 -6.20
N ILE A 402 7.08 13.87 -6.81
CA ILE A 402 6.85 12.41 -6.69
C ILE A 402 8.05 11.61 -7.23
N MET A 403 8.71 12.08 -8.28
CA MET A 403 9.81 11.37 -8.92
C MET A 403 11.19 11.79 -8.39
N THR A 404 11.25 12.32 -7.15
CA THR A 404 12.51 12.67 -6.50
C THR A 404 13.35 11.40 -6.28
N PRO A 405 14.62 11.35 -6.71
CA PRO A 405 15.46 10.17 -6.49
C PRO A 405 15.79 9.90 -5.02
N GLY A 406 16.00 8.64 -4.68
CA GLY A 406 16.40 8.19 -3.33
C GLY A 406 15.27 8.22 -2.31
N THR A 407 14.02 8.20 -2.76
CA THR A 407 12.85 8.19 -1.87
C THR A 407 12.53 6.79 -1.35
N GLY A 408 12.97 5.76 -2.07
CA GLY A 408 12.80 4.36 -1.69
C GLY A 408 11.38 3.83 -1.86
N TYR A 409 10.46 4.59 -2.47
CA TYR A 409 9.19 4.07 -2.98
C TYR A 409 9.25 3.83 -4.49
N LYS A 410 8.28 3.06 -4.99
CA LYS A 410 8.13 2.73 -6.40
C LYS A 410 7.16 3.72 -7.04
N VAL A 411 7.50 4.26 -8.21
CA VAL A 411 6.63 5.17 -8.96
C VAL A 411 5.97 4.44 -10.11
N ALA A 412 4.63 4.49 -10.13
CA ALA A 412 3.80 4.11 -11.26
C ALA A 412 3.62 5.35 -12.15
N ASP A 413 4.32 5.39 -13.30
CA ASP A 413 4.28 6.54 -14.21
C ASP A 413 3.01 6.56 -15.08
N VAL A 414 1.90 6.91 -14.45
CA VAL A 414 0.57 7.03 -15.07
C VAL A 414 0.55 8.19 -16.07
N TYR A 415 1.20 9.31 -15.76
CA TYR A 415 1.30 10.47 -16.66
C TYR A 415 1.78 10.07 -18.05
N THR A 416 2.93 9.39 -18.12
CA THR A 416 3.51 8.96 -19.40
C THR A 416 2.63 7.93 -20.10
N ALA A 417 2.05 6.98 -19.36
CA ALA A 417 1.18 5.96 -19.91
C ALA A 417 -0.09 6.56 -20.54
N PHE A 418 -0.73 7.51 -19.87
CA PHE A 418 -1.94 8.18 -20.37
C PHE A 418 -1.61 9.06 -21.56
N LYS A 419 -0.52 9.85 -21.48
CA LYS A 419 -0.10 10.75 -22.56
C LYS A 419 0.25 10.03 -23.87
N ASN A 420 0.85 8.84 -23.75
CA ASN A 420 1.29 8.07 -24.91
C ASN A 420 0.23 7.09 -25.43
N TYR A 421 -0.93 6.98 -24.77
CA TYR A 421 -1.97 6.04 -25.17
C TYR A 421 -2.49 6.32 -26.59
N GLN A 422 -2.47 5.28 -27.44
CA GLN A 422 -2.89 5.36 -28.86
C GLN A 422 -4.17 4.54 -29.16
N GLY A 423 -4.84 4.01 -28.13
CA GLY A 423 -6.05 3.22 -28.34
C GLY A 423 -7.27 4.09 -28.66
N VAL A 424 -8.31 3.45 -29.19
CA VAL A 424 -9.53 4.14 -29.65
C VAL A 424 -10.52 4.45 -28.53
N SER A 425 -10.47 3.70 -27.43
CA SER A 425 -11.35 3.89 -26.28
C SER A 425 -10.70 4.87 -25.31
N PRO A 426 -11.43 5.89 -24.82
CA PRO A 426 -10.85 6.91 -23.97
C PRO A 426 -10.47 6.36 -22.60
N LEU A 427 -9.31 6.79 -22.08
CA LEU A 427 -8.87 6.49 -20.72
C LEU A 427 -9.57 7.35 -19.66
N VAL A 428 -10.13 8.50 -20.07
CA VAL A 428 -10.91 9.43 -19.23
C VAL A 428 -12.13 9.89 -20.00
N ASN A 429 -13.28 10.08 -19.34
CA ASN A 429 -14.53 10.48 -20.01
C ASN A 429 -14.66 12.01 -20.19
N TRP A 430 -13.53 12.68 -20.35
CA TRP A 430 -13.44 14.13 -20.41
C TRP A 430 -14.12 14.71 -21.67
N TYR A 431 -13.89 14.11 -22.84
CA TYR A 431 -14.40 14.61 -24.13
C TYR A 431 -15.65 13.88 -24.65
N THR A 432 -16.24 12.93 -23.91
CA THR A 432 -17.24 11.99 -24.45
C THR A 432 -18.69 12.27 -24.09
N SER A 433 -18.98 13.05 -23.04
CA SER A 433 -20.29 13.70 -22.77
C SER A 433 -20.42 14.22 -21.34
N ASN A 434 -19.59 13.75 -20.40
CA ASN A 434 -19.76 13.98 -18.96
C ASN A 434 -18.63 14.80 -18.32
N LEU A 435 -17.60 15.20 -19.08
CA LEU A 435 -16.47 16.03 -18.61
C LEU A 435 -15.85 15.50 -17.31
N ASP A 436 -15.80 14.17 -17.26
CA ASP A 436 -15.38 13.42 -16.11
C ASP A 436 -13.86 13.21 -16.20
N PRO A 437 -13.06 13.83 -15.30
CA PRO A 437 -11.62 13.67 -15.30
C PRO A 437 -11.18 12.30 -14.78
N HIS A 438 -12.09 11.53 -14.16
CA HIS A 438 -11.74 10.23 -13.58
C HIS A 438 -11.40 9.21 -14.68
N PRO A 439 -10.52 8.25 -14.38
CA PRO A 439 -10.21 7.20 -15.32
C PRO A 439 -11.46 6.35 -15.60
N THR A 440 -11.65 5.96 -16.85
CA THR A 440 -12.63 4.92 -17.18
C THR A 440 -12.16 3.58 -16.63
N THR A 441 -12.98 2.53 -16.73
CA THR A 441 -12.52 1.16 -16.44
C THR A 441 -11.23 0.79 -17.19
N LEU A 442 -11.08 1.26 -18.44
CA LEU A 442 -9.85 1.08 -19.19
C LEU A 442 -8.69 1.94 -18.64
N GLY A 443 -8.97 3.18 -18.25
CA GLY A 443 -8.00 4.04 -17.55
C GLY A 443 -7.47 3.39 -16.26
N HIS A 444 -8.35 2.83 -15.43
CA HIS A 444 -7.98 2.07 -14.24
C HIS A 444 -7.12 0.85 -14.56
N SER A 445 -7.45 0.12 -15.64
CA SER A 445 -6.61 -0.99 -16.11
C SER A 445 -5.19 -0.53 -16.48
N VAL A 446 -5.05 0.62 -17.15
CA VAL A 446 -3.74 1.22 -17.47
C VAL A 446 -3.00 1.63 -16.18
N ILE A 447 -3.68 2.24 -15.21
CA ILE A 447 -3.07 2.57 -13.91
C ILE A 447 -2.55 1.30 -13.23
N TYR A 448 -3.34 0.23 -13.20
CA TYR A 448 -2.91 -1.07 -12.67
C TYR A 448 -1.65 -1.60 -13.39
N GLN A 449 -1.56 -1.51 -14.72
CA GLN A 449 -0.35 -1.87 -15.45
C GLN A 449 0.85 -1.00 -15.05
N CYS A 450 0.66 0.29 -14.77
CA CYS A 450 1.72 1.15 -14.24
C CYS A 450 2.19 0.69 -12.86
N LEU A 451 1.30 0.22 -11.98
CA LEU A 451 1.68 -0.34 -10.67
C LEU A 451 2.54 -1.60 -10.82
N LEU A 452 2.18 -2.51 -11.74
CA LEU A 452 2.97 -3.72 -12.01
C LEU A 452 4.39 -3.40 -12.52
N ASN A 453 4.54 -2.30 -13.25
CA ASN A 453 5.80 -1.88 -13.87
C ASN A 453 6.52 -0.78 -13.07
N ALA A 454 6.06 -0.47 -11.86
CA ALA A 454 6.56 0.65 -11.07
C ALA A 454 8.05 0.48 -10.74
N GLN A 455 8.81 1.56 -10.89
CA GLN A 455 10.27 1.56 -10.69
C GLN A 455 10.63 2.25 -9.37
N THR A 456 11.66 1.77 -8.70
CA THR A 456 12.19 2.45 -7.51
C THR A 456 12.87 3.76 -7.91
N TYR A 457 12.49 4.87 -7.26
CA TYR A 457 13.09 6.20 -7.49
C TYR A 457 14.04 6.62 -6.37
#